data_AF-A0A831QQP0-F1
#
_entry.id   AF-A0A831QQP0-F1
#
_cell.length_a   1.000
_cell.length_b   1.000
_cell.length_c   1.000
_cell.angle_alpha   90.00
_cell.angle_beta   90.00
_cell.angle_gamma   90.00
#
_symmetry.space_group_name_H-M   'P 1'
#
loop_
_entity.id
_entity.type
_entity.pdbx_description
1 polymer ?
#
loop_
_entity_poly.entity_id
_entity_poly.type
_entity_poly.pdbx_seq_one_letter_code
_entity_poly.pdbx_strand_id
1 'polypeptide(L)'
;MYAIVEMAGQQFKVAKDQKVYVHRLQTEEGKKVTFGNVLLTGDGSDITIGAPAIDGASVEAKVVRHLRGDKVIVFKKKRRKGYQKKNGHRQSLTEIVIESIVLKGGKKADKQTEAKDEKPVAKKEAAEKTVVTAEKAAPVKKEAASKPKAEKSTAKKSSSKKDDLKKIEGIGPKTAEALVSADVNTFAKLAKMDPEKIKEILTEASSNLAHLDPGTWPTQAQMAADGKWDELQKWQDELDGGKK
;
A
#
# COMPACT_ATOMS: atom_id res chain seq x y z
N MET A 1 -31.88 -1.71 14.36
CA MET A 1 -30.41 -1.54 14.34
C MET A 1 -29.86 -1.77 12.94
N TYR A 2 -28.97 -0.89 12.47
CA TYR A 2 -28.13 -1.07 11.28
C TYR A 2 -26.73 -0.51 11.55
N ALA A 3 -25.76 -0.89 10.72
CA ALA A 3 -24.39 -0.36 10.76
C ALA A 3 -23.92 0.10 9.37
N ILE A 4 -22.93 0.99 9.34
CA ILE A 4 -22.09 1.24 8.17
C ILE A 4 -20.71 0.66 8.48
N VAL A 5 -20.30 -0.34 7.71
CA VAL A 5 -19.06 -1.09 7.92
C VAL A 5 -18.22 -1.07 6.64
N GLU A 6 -16.91 -0.92 6.79
CA GLU A 6 -15.99 -1.09 5.67
C GLU A 6 -15.68 -2.57 5.46
N MET A 7 -15.97 -3.08 4.26
CA MET A 7 -15.69 -4.45 3.84
C MET A 7 -14.90 -4.42 2.53
N ALA A 8 -13.64 -4.87 2.59
CA ALA A 8 -12.74 -4.95 1.44
C ALA A 8 -12.61 -3.62 0.64
N GLY A 9 -12.40 -2.50 1.34
CA GLY A 9 -12.17 -1.18 0.72
C GLY A 9 -13.42 -0.42 0.29
N GLN A 10 -14.62 -0.89 0.64
CA GLN A 10 -15.90 -0.22 0.34
C GLN A 10 -16.81 -0.22 1.57
N GLN A 11 -17.59 0.85 1.73
CA GLN A 11 -18.54 0.99 2.82
C GLN A 11 -19.90 0.40 2.44
N PHE A 12 -20.50 -0.39 3.33
CA PHE A 12 -21.82 -0.98 3.14
C PHE A 12 -22.73 -0.64 4.32
N LYS A 13 -23.96 -0.24 4.02
CA LYS A 13 -25.05 -0.22 5.01
C LYS A 13 -25.57 -1.65 5.18
N VAL A 14 -25.48 -2.15 6.41
CA VAL A 14 -25.82 -3.53 6.77
C VAL A 14 -26.82 -3.59 7.92
N ALA A 15 -27.77 -4.51 7.82
CA ALA A 15 -28.65 -4.93 8.90
C ALA A 15 -28.43 -6.42 9.21
N LYS A 16 -28.93 -6.88 10.36
CA LYS A 16 -28.92 -8.30 10.72
C LYS A 16 -29.69 -9.12 9.68
N ASP A 17 -29.21 -10.35 9.42
CA ASP A 17 -29.80 -11.33 8.49
C ASP A 17 -29.82 -10.86 7.01
N GLN A 18 -29.20 -9.71 6.69
CA GLN A 18 -29.08 -9.18 5.33
C GLN A 18 -28.00 -9.93 4.53
N LYS A 19 -28.30 -10.19 3.25
CA LYS A 19 -27.33 -10.64 2.24
C LYS A 19 -26.63 -9.46 1.59
N VAL A 20 -25.30 -9.53 1.50
CA VAL A 20 -24.46 -8.50 0.88
C VAL A 20 -23.45 -9.16 -0.07
N TYR A 21 -23.23 -8.53 -1.22
CA TYR A 21 -22.15 -8.90 -2.14
C TYR A 21 -20.95 -7.99 -1.92
N VAL A 22 -19.83 -8.57 -1.52
CA VAL A 22 -18.55 -7.87 -1.32
C VAL A 22 -17.50 -8.37 -2.30
N HIS A 23 -16.33 -7.71 -2.37
CA HIS A 23 -15.19 -8.20 -3.15
C HIS A 23 -14.75 -9.61 -2.71
N ARG A 24 -13.92 -10.27 -3.52
CA ARG A 24 -13.48 -11.63 -3.23
C ARG A 24 -12.71 -11.69 -1.90
N LEU A 25 -13.25 -12.44 -0.94
CA LEU A 25 -12.57 -12.77 0.32
C LEU A 25 -11.73 -14.04 0.15
N GLN A 26 -10.68 -14.15 0.96
CA GLN A 26 -9.81 -15.34 1.04
C GLN A 26 -10.39 -16.44 1.93
N THR A 27 -11.36 -16.11 2.79
CA THR A 27 -12.06 -17.05 3.66
C THR A 27 -12.95 -18.00 2.84
N GLU A 28 -12.88 -19.30 3.12
CA GLU A 28 -13.70 -20.34 2.50
C GLU A 28 -15.21 -20.18 2.77
N GLU A 29 -16.01 -20.83 1.92
CA GLU A 29 -17.46 -20.91 2.03
C GLU A 29 -17.90 -21.60 3.34
N GLY A 30 -19.00 -21.13 3.93
CA GLY A 30 -19.52 -21.61 5.21
C GLY A 30 -18.79 -21.10 6.45
N LYS A 31 -17.57 -20.54 6.35
CA LYS A 31 -16.83 -19.99 7.50
C LYS A 31 -17.32 -18.57 7.88
N LYS A 32 -17.10 -18.21 9.14
CA LYS A 32 -17.38 -16.86 9.68
C LYS A 32 -16.24 -15.89 9.38
N VAL A 33 -16.57 -14.61 9.25
CA VAL A 33 -15.67 -13.47 9.06
C VAL A 33 -16.15 -12.33 9.96
N THR A 34 -15.23 -11.68 10.67
CA THR A 34 -15.51 -10.53 11.53
C THR A 34 -14.91 -9.28 10.93
N PHE A 35 -15.71 -8.22 10.78
CA PHE A 35 -15.29 -6.92 10.27
C PHE A 35 -15.28 -5.91 11.42
N GLY A 36 -14.08 -5.46 11.82
CA GLY A 36 -13.90 -4.52 12.93
C GLY A 36 -14.01 -3.03 12.56
N ASN A 37 -13.96 -2.66 11.27
CA ASN A 37 -14.03 -1.26 10.87
C ASN A 37 -15.49 -0.79 10.70
N VAL A 38 -16.16 -0.58 11.82
CA VAL A 38 -17.53 -0.04 11.87
C VAL A 38 -17.48 1.47 12.06
N LEU A 39 -18.05 2.22 11.11
CA LEU A 39 -17.96 3.68 11.03
C LEU A 39 -19.17 4.38 11.67
N LEU A 40 -20.33 3.74 11.62
CA LEU A 40 -21.60 4.26 12.15
C LEU A 40 -22.49 3.10 12.58
N THR A 41 -23.24 3.27 13.66
CA THR A 41 -24.37 2.40 14.01
C THR A 41 -25.60 3.24 14.33
N GLY A 42 -26.75 2.86 13.76
CA GLY A 42 -28.03 3.52 14.02
C GLY A 42 -29.07 2.55 14.54
N ASP A 43 -29.73 2.89 15.65
CA ASP A 43 -30.87 2.15 16.18
C ASP A 43 -32.06 3.09 16.41
N GLY A 44 -32.97 3.13 15.43
CA GLY A 44 -34.09 4.08 15.44
C GLY A 44 -33.60 5.54 15.38
N SER A 45 -33.84 6.28 16.45
CA SER A 45 -33.37 7.66 16.66
C SER A 45 -31.88 7.76 16.99
N ASP A 46 -31.31 6.71 17.57
CA ASP A 46 -30.01 6.81 18.23
C ASP A 46 -28.90 6.45 17.23
N ILE A 47 -28.13 7.45 16.82
CA ILE A 47 -27.06 7.32 15.83
C ILE A 47 -25.72 7.58 16.51
N THR A 48 -24.89 6.54 16.59
CA THR A 48 -23.49 6.62 17.02
C THR A 48 -22.59 6.72 15.81
N ILE A 49 -21.73 7.74 15.77
CA ILE A 49 -20.79 8.02 14.68
C ILE A 49 -19.37 7.83 15.20
N GLY A 50 -18.54 7.10 14.45
CA GLY A 50 -17.13 6.83 14.77
C GLY A 50 -16.19 7.97 14.36
N ALA A 51 -14.99 7.97 14.92
CA ALA A 51 -13.96 8.98 14.65
C ALA A 51 -12.54 8.36 14.70
N PRO A 52 -12.07 7.68 13.63
CA PRO A 52 -12.75 7.40 12.36
C PRO A 52 -13.69 6.19 12.41
N ALA A 53 -13.52 5.30 13.39
CA ALA A 53 -14.33 4.10 13.61
C ALA A 53 -14.89 4.09 15.04
N ILE A 54 -15.81 3.16 15.34
CA ILE A 54 -16.40 2.97 16.67
C ILE A 54 -15.60 1.90 17.43
N ASP A 55 -14.87 2.32 18.48
CA ASP A 55 -14.01 1.43 19.27
C ASP A 55 -14.79 0.26 19.90
N GLY A 56 -14.37 -0.96 19.54
CA GLY A 56 -14.94 -2.20 20.07
C GLY A 56 -16.27 -2.62 19.41
N ALA A 57 -16.69 -1.95 18.34
CA ALA A 57 -17.77 -2.44 17.48
C ALA A 57 -17.22 -3.44 16.44
N SER A 58 -18.03 -4.44 16.09
CA SER A 58 -17.68 -5.40 15.03
C SER A 58 -18.93 -6.03 14.41
N VAL A 59 -18.90 -6.24 13.10
CA VAL A 59 -19.95 -6.97 12.38
C VAL A 59 -19.48 -8.40 12.12
N GLU A 60 -20.24 -9.40 12.55
CA GLU A 60 -19.98 -10.80 12.24
C GLU A 60 -20.84 -11.23 11.05
N ALA A 61 -20.22 -11.91 10.10
CA ALA A 61 -20.86 -12.40 8.90
C ALA A 61 -20.43 -13.83 8.57
N LYS A 62 -21.27 -14.57 7.86
CA LYS A 62 -20.96 -15.90 7.32
C LYS A 62 -20.80 -15.81 5.80
N VAL A 63 -19.73 -16.41 5.28
CA VAL A 63 -19.58 -16.59 3.83
C VAL A 63 -20.59 -17.63 3.37
N VAL A 64 -21.52 -17.24 2.49
CA VAL A 64 -22.48 -18.17 1.89
C VAL A 64 -21.81 -18.93 0.76
N ARG A 65 -21.24 -18.18 -0.20
CA ARG A 65 -20.55 -18.72 -1.39
C ARG A 65 -19.72 -17.63 -2.06
N HIS A 66 -18.83 -18.03 -2.95
CA HIS A 66 -18.20 -17.12 -3.90
C HIS A 66 -18.80 -17.30 -5.30
N LEU A 67 -18.89 -16.20 -6.03
CA LEU A 67 -19.47 -16.19 -7.37
C LEU A 67 -18.72 -15.22 -8.29
N ARG A 68 -19.12 -15.23 -9.56
CA ARG A 68 -18.71 -14.21 -10.52
C ARG A 68 -19.94 -13.40 -10.92
N GLY A 69 -19.85 -12.09 -10.80
CA GLY A 69 -20.91 -11.17 -11.21
C GLY A 69 -21.14 -11.19 -12.73
N ASP A 70 -22.06 -10.36 -13.17
CA ASP A 70 -22.48 -10.29 -14.57
C ASP A 70 -21.34 -9.93 -15.54
N LYS A 71 -21.50 -10.36 -16.79
CA LYS A 71 -20.48 -10.16 -17.82
C LYS A 71 -20.55 -8.73 -18.34
N VAL A 72 -19.69 -7.88 -17.81
CA VAL A 72 -19.45 -6.54 -18.37
C VAL A 72 -18.65 -6.66 -19.66
N ILE A 73 -19.14 -6.08 -20.76
CA ILE A 73 -18.46 -6.10 -22.05
C ILE A 73 -17.56 -4.87 -22.16
N VAL A 74 -16.24 -5.08 -22.09
CA VAL A 74 -15.24 -4.04 -22.33
C VAL A 74 -14.99 -3.95 -23.83
N PHE A 75 -15.70 -3.05 -24.49
CA PHE A 75 -15.52 -2.74 -25.91
C PHE A 75 -14.67 -1.47 -26.09
N LYS A 76 -13.60 -1.57 -26.89
CA LYS A 76 -12.72 -0.45 -27.26
C LYS A 76 -12.68 -0.33 -28.78
N LYS A 77 -12.92 0.85 -29.35
CA LYS A 77 -12.91 1.10 -30.81
C LYS A 77 -12.34 2.47 -31.14
N LYS A 78 -11.51 2.57 -32.19
CA LYS A 78 -11.05 3.84 -32.78
C LYS A 78 -11.63 3.99 -34.19
N ARG A 79 -12.43 5.05 -34.41
CA ARG A 79 -13.10 5.32 -35.70
C ARG A 79 -12.05 5.48 -36.82
N ARG A 80 -12.31 4.91 -38.00
CA ARG A 80 -11.44 4.96 -39.21
C ARG A 80 -10.00 4.43 -39.03
N LYS A 81 -9.70 3.68 -37.95
CA LYS A 81 -8.34 3.14 -37.69
C LYS A 81 -8.26 1.61 -37.65
N GLY A 82 -9.32 0.90 -38.05
CA GLY A 82 -9.42 -0.58 -37.99
C GLY A 82 -9.50 -1.17 -36.57
N TYR A 83 -8.92 -0.50 -35.58
CA TYR A 83 -8.86 -0.93 -34.19
C TYR A 83 -10.25 -1.07 -33.54
N GLN A 84 -10.61 -2.30 -33.22
CA GLN A 84 -11.70 -2.67 -32.33
C GLN A 84 -11.32 -3.90 -31.50
N LYS A 85 -11.68 -3.93 -30.22
CA LYS A 85 -11.43 -5.03 -29.29
C LYS A 85 -12.63 -5.21 -28.37
N LYS A 86 -13.14 -6.44 -28.23
CA LYS A 86 -14.29 -6.79 -27.40
C LYS A 86 -13.88 -7.88 -26.40
N ASN A 87 -13.65 -7.50 -25.15
CA ASN A 87 -13.34 -8.42 -24.06
C ASN A 87 -14.53 -8.53 -23.11
N GLY A 88 -14.73 -9.69 -22.48
CA GLY A 88 -15.65 -9.83 -21.36
C GLY A 88 -14.88 -9.75 -20.04
N HIS A 89 -15.36 -8.96 -19.09
CA HIS A 89 -14.97 -9.02 -17.68
C HIS A 89 -16.11 -9.64 -16.85
N ARG A 90 -15.76 -10.35 -15.79
CA ARG A 90 -16.70 -10.82 -14.75
C ARG A 90 -15.99 -10.71 -13.41
N GLN A 91 -16.45 -9.80 -12.56
CA GLN A 91 -15.87 -9.55 -11.24
C GLN A 91 -16.06 -10.74 -10.31
N SER A 92 -15.03 -11.14 -9.58
CA SER A 92 -15.12 -12.14 -8.53
C SER A 92 -15.67 -11.50 -7.25
N LEU A 93 -16.76 -12.05 -6.72
CA LEU A 93 -17.50 -11.54 -5.57
C LEU A 93 -17.69 -12.64 -4.52
N THR A 94 -18.02 -12.22 -3.30
CA THR A 94 -18.41 -13.11 -2.20
C THR A 94 -19.80 -12.71 -1.74
N GLU A 95 -20.73 -13.67 -1.65
CA GLU A 95 -22.01 -13.49 -0.99
C GLU A 95 -21.83 -13.79 0.51
N ILE A 96 -22.10 -12.80 1.35
CA ILE A 96 -22.08 -12.93 2.81
C ILE A 96 -23.47 -12.68 3.39
N VAL A 97 -23.78 -13.33 4.51
CA VAL A 97 -24.94 -13.03 5.36
C VAL A 97 -24.44 -12.44 6.66
N ILE A 98 -25.03 -11.33 7.09
CA ILE A 98 -24.69 -10.67 8.34
C ILE A 98 -25.39 -11.39 9.50
N GLU A 99 -24.62 -11.99 10.41
CA GLU A 99 -25.16 -12.73 11.56
C GLU A 99 -25.43 -11.81 12.76
N SER A 100 -24.49 -10.92 13.08
CA SER A 100 -24.56 -10.06 14.27
C SER A 100 -23.90 -8.70 14.05
N ILE A 101 -24.39 -7.68 14.77
CA ILE A 101 -23.74 -6.38 14.91
C ILE A 101 -23.43 -6.23 16.39
N VAL A 102 -22.17 -6.41 16.76
CA VAL A 102 -21.69 -6.31 18.14
C VAL A 102 -21.30 -4.86 18.41
N LEU A 103 -21.92 -4.27 19.44
CA LEU A 103 -21.44 -3.04 20.07
C LEU A 103 -20.61 -3.38 21.32
N LYS A 104 -19.75 -2.42 21.67
CA LYS A 104 -18.78 -2.44 22.77
C LYS A 104 -19.32 -3.14 24.04
N GLY A 105 -18.84 -4.35 24.32
CA GLY A 105 -19.16 -5.10 25.55
C GLY A 105 -19.86 -6.46 25.35
N GLY A 106 -20.27 -6.83 24.13
CA GLY A 106 -20.77 -8.19 23.86
C GLY A 106 -19.68 -9.25 24.12
N LYS A 107 -19.96 -10.22 25.02
CA LYS A 107 -19.06 -11.36 25.28
C LYS A 107 -18.76 -12.09 23.97
N LYS A 108 -17.47 -12.36 23.73
CA LYS A 108 -17.04 -13.32 22.70
C LYS A 108 -17.71 -14.67 22.99
N ALA A 109 -18.49 -15.18 22.04
CA ALA A 109 -18.90 -16.59 22.07
C ALA A 109 -17.66 -17.45 21.82
N ASP A 110 -17.40 -18.39 22.73
CA ASP A 110 -16.14 -19.12 22.76
C ASP A 110 -16.04 -20.19 21.66
N LYS A 111 -14.81 -20.65 21.40
CA LYS A 111 -14.55 -21.82 20.57
C LYS A 111 -15.14 -23.06 21.24
N GLN A 112 -16.12 -23.71 20.61
CA GLN A 112 -16.28 -25.14 20.79
C GLN A 112 -15.34 -25.89 19.86
N THR A 113 -14.25 -26.36 20.47
CA THR A 113 -13.41 -27.43 19.94
C THR A 113 -14.00 -28.72 20.48
N GLU A 114 -14.61 -29.56 19.64
CA GLU A 114 -14.89 -30.96 20.00
C GLU A 114 -14.18 -31.87 19.01
N ALA A 115 -13.20 -32.59 19.54
CA ALA A 115 -12.62 -33.76 18.92
C ALA A 115 -12.87 -34.93 19.87
N LYS A 116 -13.57 -35.95 19.35
CA LYS A 116 -13.71 -37.33 19.82
C LYS A 116 -14.65 -38.01 18.83
N ASP A 117 -14.45 -39.24 18.40
CA ASP A 117 -13.31 -40.15 18.34
C ASP A 117 -13.94 -41.35 17.65
N GLU A 118 -13.43 -41.80 16.51
CA GLU A 118 -13.45 -43.23 16.22
C GLU A 118 -12.34 -43.57 15.23
N LYS A 119 -11.77 -44.75 15.44
CA LYS A 119 -10.43 -45.17 15.01
C LYS A 119 -10.45 -46.70 14.97
N PRO A 120 -9.57 -47.38 14.22
CA PRO A 120 -9.27 -47.25 12.79
C PRO A 120 -9.57 -48.59 12.06
N VAL A 121 -9.47 -48.63 10.73
CA VAL A 121 -9.20 -49.88 9.99
C VAL A 121 -7.95 -49.69 9.13
N ALA A 122 -7.05 -50.70 9.13
CA ALA A 122 -5.70 -50.58 8.62
C ALA A 122 -5.38 -51.53 7.45
N LYS A 123 -4.66 -51.00 6.47
CA LYS A 123 -3.70 -51.64 5.54
C LYS A 123 -2.81 -50.49 5.02
N LYS A 124 -1.46 -50.44 5.09
CA LYS A 124 -0.37 -51.43 4.86
C LYS A 124 -0.53 -52.12 3.50
N GLU A 125 0.43 -52.11 2.59
CA GLU A 125 1.89 -51.79 2.64
C GLU A 125 2.23 -50.40 1.98
N ALA A 126 3.40 -49.72 2.05
CA ALA A 126 4.84 -50.08 2.07
C ALA A 126 5.31 -50.80 0.78
N ALA A 127 6.52 -50.67 0.24
CA ALA A 127 7.61 -49.66 0.19
C ALA A 127 8.20 -49.76 -1.26
N GLU A 128 9.11 -48.96 -1.82
CA GLU A 128 10.45 -48.61 -1.36
C GLU A 128 11.15 -47.61 -2.34
N LYS A 129 11.83 -46.60 -1.73
CA LYS A 129 13.15 -45.97 -1.99
C LYS A 129 13.92 -46.32 -3.29
N THR A 130 14.65 -45.37 -3.92
CA THR A 130 15.98 -44.79 -3.54
C THR A 130 16.11 -43.34 -4.09
N VAL A 131 16.78 -42.32 -3.54
CA VAL A 131 17.97 -42.09 -2.67
C VAL A 131 19.33 -42.00 -3.41
N VAL A 132 19.79 -40.76 -3.66
CA VAL A 132 21.16 -40.21 -3.44
C VAL A 132 20.96 -38.69 -3.17
N THR A 133 21.33 -38.02 -2.05
CA THR A 133 22.64 -37.64 -1.46
C THR A 133 23.57 -36.85 -2.43
N ALA A 134 24.33 -35.80 -2.05
CA ALA A 134 24.73 -35.30 -0.73
C ALA A 134 25.05 -33.78 -0.69
N GLU A 135 25.10 -33.21 0.53
CA GLU A 135 26.09 -32.28 1.13
C GLU A 135 26.65 -31.07 0.30
N LYS A 136 26.84 -29.81 0.78
CA LYS A 136 27.04 -29.12 2.10
C LYS A 136 26.41 -27.68 2.00
N ALA A 137 26.42 -26.72 2.93
CA ALA A 137 26.98 -26.52 4.30
C ALA A 137 26.16 -25.43 5.08
N ALA A 138 26.55 -25.13 6.32
CA ALA A 138 26.33 -23.85 7.02
C ALA A 138 27.62 -23.48 7.80
N PRO A 139 27.78 -22.23 8.29
CA PRO A 139 27.74 -22.09 9.76
C PRO A 139 27.03 -20.81 10.28
N VAL A 140 26.84 -20.78 11.62
CA VAL A 140 25.98 -19.87 12.39
C VAL A 140 26.79 -18.94 13.32
N LYS A 141 26.31 -17.71 13.55
CA LYS A 141 26.30 -16.87 14.81
C LYS A 141 26.12 -15.38 14.45
N LYS A 142 25.53 -14.48 15.25
CA LYS A 142 25.12 -14.50 16.68
C LYS A 142 23.98 -13.48 16.95
N GLU A 143 23.40 -13.50 18.15
CA GLU A 143 22.20 -12.75 18.59
C GLU A 143 22.46 -11.33 19.17
N ALA A 144 21.35 -10.65 19.54
CA ALA A 144 21.21 -9.57 20.56
C ALA A 144 21.61 -8.12 20.18
N ALA A 145 21.02 -7.04 20.72
CA ALA A 145 19.71 -6.83 21.40
C ALA A 145 19.37 -5.30 21.49
N SER A 146 18.14 -5.02 21.94
CA SER A 146 17.51 -3.74 22.36
C SER A 146 18.34 -2.46 22.71
N LYS A 147 17.87 -1.33 22.15
CA LYS A 147 17.65 0.05 22.73
C LYS A 147 18.18 0.38 24.15
N PRO A 148 18.64 1.63 24.37
CA PRO A 148 17.71 2.69 24.83
C PRO A 148 17.89 4.10 24.21
N LYS A 149 16.99 5.04 24.58
CA LYS A 149 17.04 6.49 24.24
C LYS A 149 18.03 7.25 25.15
N ALA A 150 18.68 8.31 24.63
CA ALA A 150 18.94 9.56 25.36
C ALA A 150 19.32 10.71 24.39
N GLU A 151 19.29 11.93 24.91
CA GLU A 151 19.12 13.21 24.22
C GLU A 151 20.33 13.82 23.48
N LYS A 152 20.02 14.55 22.40
CA LYS A 152 20.44 15.93 22.08
C LYS A 152 21.83 16.40 22.59
N SER A 153 22.83 16.39 21.71
CA SER A 153 23.92 17.39 21.75
C SER A 153 24.36 17.79 20.34
N THR A 154 24.81 19.03 20.21
CA THR A 154 25.10 19.73 18.95
C THR A 154 26.57 19.61 18.53
N ALA A 155 26.84 20.06 17.30
CA ALA A 155 28.15 20.38 16.71
C ALA A 155 28.98 19.24 16.07
N LYS A 156 28.80 19.17 14.73
CA LYS A 156 29.89 19.28 13.74
C LYS A 156 31.05 18.27 13.85
N LYS A 157 30.90 17.12 13.17
CA LYS A 157 32.02 16.36 12.61
C LYS A 157 31.82 16.15 11.12
N SER A 158 32.86 16.39 10.34
CA SER A 158 32.86 16.40 8.87
C SER A 158 32.80 14.99 8.29
N SER A 159 31.62 14.58 7.83
CA SER A 159 31.50 13.64 6.70
C SER A 159 31.28 14.44 5.41
N SER A 160 31.69 13.87 4.27
CA SER A 160 31.48 14.45 2.94
C SER A 160 29.98 14.66 2.68
N LYS A 161 29.52 15.91 2.87
CA LYS A 161 28.12 16.29 2.64
C LYS A 161 27.77 16.16 1.17
N LYS A 162 27.14 15.04 0.83
CA LYS A 162 26.34 14.87 -0.38
C LYS A 162 24.90 15.16 0.00
N ASP A 163 24.29 16.14 -0.66
CA ASP A 163 22.90 16.49 -0.39
C ASP A 163 21.94 15.57 -1.15
N ASP A 164 20.72 15.41 -0.64
CA ASP A 164 19.68 14.62 -1.31
C ASP A 164 18.92 15.48 -2.32
N LEU A 165 19.42 15.51 -3.55
CA LEU A 165 18.85 16.29 -4.65
C LEU A 165 17.40 15.93 -5.00
N LYS A 166 16.90 14.76 -4.56
CA LYS A 166 15.51 14.32 -4.76
C LYS A 166 14.47 15.17 -4.02
N LYS A 167 14.90 16.07 -3.13
CA LYS A 167 14.04 17.06 -2.46
C LYS A 167 13.65 18.24 -3.36
N ILE A 168 14.29 18.36 -4.52
CA ILE A 168 13.94 19.33 -5.55
C ILE A 168 12.92 18.66 -6.48
N GLU A 169 11.79 19.33 -6.66
CA GLU A 169 10.72 18.86 -7.51
C GLU A 169 11.16 18.77 -8.98
N GLY A 170 10.80 17.68 -9.65
CA GLY A 170 11.31 17.33 -10.99
C GLY A 170 12.63 16.54 -11.01
N ILE A 171 13.40 16.52 -9.91
CA ILE A 171 14.62 15.68 -9.83
C ILE A 171 14.28 14.26 -9.38
N GLY A 172 13.96 13.40 -10.35
CA GLY A 172 13.79 11.97 -10.13
C GLY A 172 15.11 11.24 -9.81
N PRO A 173 15.06 9.96 -9.38
CA PRO A 173 16.26 9.20 -8.96
C PRO A 173 17.37 9.15 -10.01
N LYS A 174 17.04 8.91 -11.29
CA LYS A 174 17.99 8.87 -12.40
C LYS A 174 18.63 10.24 -12.68
N THR A 175 17.87 11.31 -12.50
CA THR A 175 18.35 12.69 -12.63
C THR A 175 19.33 13.01 -11.50
N ALA A 176 19.01 12.65 -10.26
CA ALA A 176 19.92 12.79 -9.12
C ALA A 176 21.23 11.98 -9.33
N GLU A 177 21.15 10.76 -9.87
CA GLU A 177 22.32 9.94 -10.22
C GLU A 177 23.18 10.57 -11.32
N ALA A 178 22.57 11.12 -12.38
CA ALA A 178 23.27 11.84 -13.45
C ALA A 178 23.99 13.09 -12.92
N LEU A 179 23.31 13.94 -12.15
CA LEU A 179 23.89 15.15 -11.56
C LEU A 179 25.06 14.84 -10.63
N VAL A 180 24.90 13.82 -9.78
CA VAL A 180 25.98 13.32 -8.90
C VAL A 180 27.19 12.82 -9.69
N SER A 181 26.96 12.17 -10.84
CA SER A 181 28.03 11.65 -11.70
C SER A 181 28.80 12.76 -12.41
N ALA A 182 28.16 13.91 -12.63
CA ALA A 182 28.79 15.15 -13.11
C ALA A 182 29.30 16.05 -11.96
N ASP A 183 29.61 15.47 -10.80
CA ASP A 183 30.07 16.15 -9.58
C ASP A 183 29.12 17.21 -8.97
N VAL A 184 27.90 17.36 -9.49
CA VAL A 184 26.84 18.21 -8.94
C VAL A 184 26.16 17.47 -7.79
N ASN A 185 26.82 17.44 -6.64
CA ASN A 185 26.47 16.59 -5.49
C ASN A 185 25.97 17.33 -4.25
N THR A 186 25.73 18.64 -4.35
CA THR A 186 25.22 19.50 -3.25
C THR A 186 24.24 20.55 -3.78
N PHE A 187 23.28 20.97 -2.96
CA PHE A 187 22.34 22.05 -3.30
C PHE A 187 23.08 23.34 -3.68
N ALA A 188 24.14 23.68 -2.94
CA ALA A 188 24.96 24.88 -3.21
C ALA A 188 25.76 24.84 -4.52
N LYS A 189 25.99 23.66 -5.10
CA LYS A 189 26.54 23.52 -6.47
C LYS A 189 25.44 23.73 -7.50
N LEU A 190 24.32 23.00 -7.37
CA LEU A 190 23.19 23.05 -8.29
C LEU A 190 22.57 24.46 -8.39
N ALA A 191 22.49 25.18 -7.27
CA ALA A 191 22.01 26.57 -7.20
C ALA A 191 22.86 27.58 -7.98
N LYS A 192 24.14 27.26 -8.24
CA LYS A 192 25.09 28.14 -8.96
C LYS A 192 25.20 27.80 -10.45
N MET A 193 24.43 26.82 -10.94
CA MET A 193 24.50 26.38 -12.32
C MET A 193 23.34 26.94 -13.13
N ASP A 194 23.67 27.37 -14.35
CA ASP A 194 22.67 27.80 -15.32
C ASP A 194 21.79 26.61 -15.76
N PRO A 195 20.46 26.80 -15.93
CA PRO A 195 19.57 25.74 -16.39
C PRO A 195 20.03 25.06 -17.69
N GLU A 196 20.65 25.81 -18.60
CA GLU A 196 21.16 25.28 -19.88
C GLU A 196 22.30 24.28 -19.67
N LYS A 197 23.26 24.58 -18.78
CA LYS A 197 24.37 23.67 -18.44
C LYS A 197 23.88 22.42 -17.73
N ILE A 198 22.87 22.57 -16.86
CA ILE A 198 22.20 21.42 -16.24
C ILE A 198 21.58 20.55 -17.34
N LYS A 199 20.86 21.14 -18.30
CA LYS A 199 20.23 20.41 -19.41
C LYS A 199 21.26 19.68 -20.28
N GLU A 200 22.39 20.31 -20.59
CA GLU A 200 23.49 19.71 -21.34
C GLU A 200 24.03 18.45 -20.66
N ILE A 201 24.34 18.53 -19.36
CA ILE A 201 24.77 17.38 -18.54
C ILE A 201 23.73 16.24 -18.56
N LEU A 202 22.43 16.58 -18.45
CA LEU A 202 21.37 15.56 -18.53
C LEU A 202 21.30 14.89 -19.90
N THR A 203 21.47 15.65 -20.98
CA THR A 203 21.47 15.12 -22.36
C THR A 203 22.68 14.22 -22.63
N GLU A 204 23.86 14.59 -22.12
CA GLU A 204 25.08 13.78 -22.22
C GLU A 204 24.97 12.49 -21.39
N ALA A 205 24.43 12.57 -20.17
CA ALA A 205 24.20 11.42 -19.32
C ALA A 205 23.16 10.43 -19.87
N SER A 206 22.06 10.92 -20.49
CA SER A 206 21.11 10.07 -21.21
C SER A 206 20.17 10.84 -22.12
N SER A 207 20.00 10.35 -23.36
CA SER A 207 18.94 10.79 -24.28
C SER A 207 17.52 10.70 -23.69
N ASN A 208 17.27 9.82 -22.72
CA ASN A 208 15.99 9.73 -22.03
C ASN A 208 15.69 10.94 -21.12
N LEU A 209 16.71 11.66 -20.63
CA LEU A 209 16.53 12.82 -19.74
C LEU A 209 16.46 14.16 -20.50
N ALA A 210 16.68 14.16 -21.82
CA ALA A 210 16.68 15.34 -22.68
C ALA A 210 15.37 16.16 -22.69
N HIS A 211 14.25 15.54 -22.31
CA HIS A 211 12.92 16.17 -22.27
C HIS A 211 12.62 16.89 -20.94
N LEU A 212 13.48 16.74 -19.94
CA LEU A 212 13.32 17.42 -18.65
C LEU A 212 13.64 18.91 -18.79
N ASP A 213 12.95 19.72 -18.01
CA ASP A 213 13.15 21.16 -17.93
C ASP A 213 13.73 21.53 -16.56
N PRO A 214 15.04 21.85 -16.48
CA PRO A 214 15.69 22.20 -15.22
C PRO A 214 15.47 23.67 -14.81
N GLY A 215 14.62 24.44 -15.50
CA GLY A 215 14.45 25.88 -15.29
C GLY A 215 14.19 26.33 -13.85
N THR A 216 13.49 25.52 -13.03
CA THR A 216 13.20 25.83 -11.62
C THR A 216 14.24 25.27 -10.64
N TRP A 217 15.11 24.36 -11.06
CA TRP A 217 15.96 23.58 -10.15
C TRP A 217 17.05 24.41 -9.45
N PRO A 218 17.74 25.38 -10.09
CA PRO A 218 18.69 26.25 -9.39
C PRO A 218 18.02 27.05 -8.27
N THR A 219 16.84 27.59 -8.52
CA THR A 219 16.05 28.37 -7.56
C THR A 219 15.59 27.51 -6.38
N GLN A 220 15.10 26.29 -6.64
CA GLN A 220 14.74 25.33 -5.59
C GLN A 220 15.98 24.89 -4.79
N ALA A 221 17.10 24.65 -5.46
CA ALA A 221 18.37 24.31 -4.83
C ALA A 221 18.90 25.44 -3.94
N GLN A 222 18.69 26.70 -4.32
CA GLN A 222 19.06 27.86 -3.50
C GLN A 222 18.23 27.89 -2.20
N MET A 223 16.90 27.77 -2.29
CA MET A 223 16.04 27.71 -1.09
C MET A 223 16.39 26.53 -0.18
N ALA A 224 16.71 25.37 -0.76
CA ALA A 224 17.17 24.18 -0.03
C ALA A 224 18.56 24.39 0.64
N ALA A 225 19.48 25.09 -0.02
CA ALA A 225 20.79 25.44 0.53
C ALA A 225 20.70 26.47 1.67
N ASP A 226 19.78 27.42 1.56
CA ASP A 226 19.47 28.43 2.57
C ASP A 226 18.64 27.85 3.74
N GLY A 227 18.20 26.60 3.65
CA GLY A 227 17.42 25.90 4.68
C GLY A 227 15.96 26.33 4.78
N LYS A 228 15.44 27.05 3.78
CA LYS A 228 14.08 27.60 3.69
C LYS A 228 13.04 26.52 3.29
N TRP A 229 13.00 25.41 4.01
CA TRP A 229 12.17 24.24 3.66
C TRP A 229 10.67 24.55 3.62
N ASP A 230 10.16 25.38 4.53
CA ASP A 230 8.72 25.75 4.57
C ASP A 230 8.31 26.69 3.42
N GLU A 231 9.22 27.54 2.94
CA GLU A 231 9.00 28.38 1.75
C GLU A 231 9.10 27.53 0.48
N LEU A 232 10.10 26.64 0.41
CA LEU A 232 10.29 25.72 -0.71
C LEU A 232 9.07 24.80 -0.88
N GLN A 233 8.53 24.23 0.21
CA GLN A 233 7.37 23.34 0.13
C GLN A 233 6.13 24.09 -0.38
N LYS A 234 5.84 25.29 0.13
CA LYS A 234 4.74 26.12 -0.38
C LYS A 234 4.91 26.46 -1.85
N TRP A 235 6.14 26.74 -2.28
CA TRP A 235 6.41 27.02 -3.68
C TRP A 235 6.26 25.78 -4.56
N GLN A 236 6.66 24.60 -4.09
CA GLN A 236 6.40 23.31 -4.77
C GLN A 236 4.89 23.00 -4.85
N ASP A 237 4.11 23.30 -3.81
CA ASP A 237 2.64 23.14 -3.82
C ASP A 237 1.94 24.08 -4.84
N GLU A 238 2.60 25.16 -5.29
CA GLU A 238 2.12 26.11 -6.31
C GLU A 238 2.60 25.78 -7.75
N LEU A 239 3.58 24.89 -7.93
CA LEU A 239 4.14 24.52 -9.24
C LEU A 239 3.40 23.33 -9.88
N ASP A 240 3.30 23.31 -11.22
CA ASP A 240 2.78 22.16 -11.96
C ASP A 240 3.93 21.24 -12.38
N GLY A 241 4.32 20.33 -11.48
CA GLY A 241 5.35 19.32 -11.76
C GLY A 241 6.75 19.92 -11.95
N GLY A 242 7.11 20.90 -11.13
CA GLY A 242 8.37 21.63 -11.20
C GLY A 242 8.43 22.67 -12.33
N LYS A 243 7.30 23.01 -12.95
CA LYS A 243 7.18 24.10 -13.94
C LYS A 243 6.35 25.25 -13.39
N LYS A 244 6.72 26.46 -13.82
CA LYS A 244 6.04 27.73 -13.52
C LYS A 244 5.29 28.21 -14.76
#